data_AF-A0A929WFW3-F1
#
_entry.id   AF-A0A929WFW3-F1
#
_cell.length_a   1.000
_cell.length_b   1.000
_cell.length_c   1.000
_cell.angle_alpha   90.00
_cell.angle_beta   90.00
_cell.angle_gamma   90.00
#
_symmetry.space_group_name_H-M   'P 1'
#
loop_
_entity.id
_entity.type
_entity.pdbx_description
1 polymer ?
#
loop_
_entity_poly.entity_id
_entity_poly.type
_entity_poly.pdbx_seq_one_letter_code
_entity_poly.pdbx_strand_id
1 'polypeptide(L)' 'VELLLRSAIANWEEKNNRKAEEGELFVTKIFVDGGATLKRMRPAPQGRGYRIRKRSNHVTIFVGTKEETND' A
#
# COMPACT_ATOMS: atom_id res chain seq x y z
N VAL A 1 -7.59 1.15 -2.41
CA VAL A 1 -6.86 0.03 -1.76
C VAL A 1 -7.11 -1.27 -2.50
N GLU A 2 -8.35 -1.56 -2.86
CA GLU A 2 -8.73 -2.73 -3.68
C GLU A 2 -7.86 -2.94 -4.94
N LEU A 3 -7.59 -1.88 -5.70
CA LEU A 3 -6.72 -1.92 -6.89
C LEU A 3 -5.32 -2.48 -6.61
N LEU A 4 -4.74 -2.18 -5.44
CA LEU A 4 -3.41 -2.64 -5.06
C LEU A 4 -3.42 -4.14 -4.78
N LEU A 5 -4.46 -4.65 -4.10
CA LEU A 5 -4.60 -6.08 -3.84
C LEU A 5 -4.79 -6.88 -5.14
N ARG A 6 -5.64 -6.40 -6.05
CA ARG A 6 -5.82 -7.02 -7.38
C ARG A 6 -4.51 -7.03 -8.18
N SER A 7 -3.74 -5.94 -8.12
CA SER A 7 -2.41 -5.88 -8.74
C SER A 7 -1.42 -6.83 -8.07
N ALA A 8 -1.44 -6.98 -6.76
CA ALA A 8 -0.57 -7.91 -6.04
C ALA A 8 -0.85 -9.38 -6.43
N ILE A 9 -2.13 -9.74 -6.58
CA ILE A 9 -2.54 -11.06 -7.10
C ILE A 9 -2.03 -11.24 -8.53
N ALA A 10 -2.28 -10.29 -9.42
CA ALA A 10 -1.82 -10.37 -10.81
C ALA A 10 -0.28 -10.52 -10.92
N ASN A 11 0.48 -9.76 -10.12
CA ASN A 11 1.94 -9.88 -10.07
C ASN A 11 2.40 -11.25 -9.55
N TRP A 12 1.65 -11.87 -8.64
CA TRP A 12 1.94 -13.21 -8.16
C TRP A 12 1.64 -14.27 -9.23
N GLU A 13 0.52 -14.13 -9.95
CA GLU A 13 0.15 -15.02 -11.05
C GLU A 13 1.19 -14.98 -12.18
N GLU A 14 1.68 -13.79 -12.54
CA GLU A 14 2.74 -13.61 -13.53
C GLU A 14 4.05 -14.28 -13.10
N LYS A 15 4.44 -14.15 -11.83
CA LYS A 15 5.66 -14.79 -11.30
C LYS A 15 5.60 -16.31 -11.31
N ASN A 16 4.42 -16.88 -11.07
CA ASN A 16 4.24 -18.34 -11.01
C ASN A 16 3.70 -18.94 -12.31
N ASN A 17 3.48 -18.12 -13.34
CA ASN A 17 2.89 -18.51 -14.63
C ASN A 17 1.60 -19.33 -14.50
N ARG A 18 0.83 -19.12 -13.43
CA ARG A 18 -0.43 -19.82 -13.16
C ARG A 18 -1.41 -18.89 -12.49
N LYS A 19 -2.70 -19.19 -12.65
CA LYS A 19 -3.76 -18.51 -11.90
C LYS A 19 -3.76 -18.98 -10.46
N ALA A 20 -4.07 -18.07 -9.55
CA ALA A 20 -4.28 -18.42 -8.15
C ALA A 20 -5.59 -19.18 -8.00
N GLU A 21 -5.58 -20.28 -7.25
CA GLU A 21 -6.83 -20.96 -6.90
C GLU A 21 -7.55 -20.22 -5.75
N GLU A 22 -8.85 -20.45 -5.64
CA GLU A 22 -9.67 -19.77 -4.66
C GLU A 22 -9.29 -20.21 -3.24
N GLY A 23 -8.81 -19.25 -2.42
CA GLY A 23 -8.35 -19.50 -1.05
C GLY A 23 -6.87 -19.84 -0.90
N GLU A 24 -6.11 -19.89 -2.00
CA GLU A 24 -4.68 -20.21 -1.99
C GLU A 24 -3.81 -19.07 -1.43
N LEU A 25 -4.16 -17.83 -1.79
CA LEU A 25 -3.39 -16.64 -1.45
C LEU A 25 -3.96 -15.95 -0.22
N PHE A 26 -3.05 -15.51 0.66
CA PHE A 26 -3.39 -14.65 1.78
C PHE A 26 -2.41 -13.48 1.91
N VAL A 27 -2.87 -12.44 2.60
CA VAL A 27 -2.02 -11.28 2.91
C VAL A 27 -1.14 -11.61 4.11
N THR A 28 0.16 -11.76 3.88
CA THR A 28 1.12 -12.07 4.95
C THR A 28 1.45 -10.84 5.78
N LYS A 29 1.70 -9.70 5.11
CA LYS A 29 2.06 -8.42 5.75
C LYS A 29 1.46 -7.26 4.98
N ILE A 30 0.99 -6.26 5.71
CA ILE A 30 0.54 -4.99 5.17
C ILE A 30 0.99 -3.86 6.10
N PHE A 31 1.56 -2.81 5.54
CA PHE A 31 1.91 -1.60 6.28
C PHE A 31 1.81 -0.36 5.40
N VAL A 32 1.71 0.78 6.08
CA VAL A 32 1.57 2.09 5.45
C VAL A 32 2.61 3.02 6.02
N ASP A 33 3.53 3.45 5.17
CA ASP A 33 4.62 4.35 5.52
C ASP A 33 4.33 5.79 5.09
N GLY A 34 5.04 6.71 5.72
CA GLY A 34 5.02 8.12 5.33
C GLY A 34 5.72 8.33 4.00
N GLY A 35 5.08 9.06 3.09
CA GLY A 35 5.67 9.53 1.85
C GLY A 35 6.07 11.01 1.91
N ALA A 36 6.43 11.54 0.75
CA ALA A 36 6.77 12.95 0.61
C ALA A 36 5.62 13.86 1.10
N THR A 37 5.97 14.93 1.81
CA THR A 37 5.00 15.90 2.32
C THR A 37 5.18 17.25 1.62
N LEU A 38 4.16 17.65 0.87
CA LEU A 38 4.15 18.96 0.21
C LEU A 38 3.76 20.06 1.19
N LYS A 39 4.46 21.19 1.11
CA LYS A 39 4.18 22.38 1.92
C LYS A 39 3.38 23.39 1.08
N ARG A 40 2.31 23.95 1.66
CA ARG A 40 1.52 25.04 1.07
C ARG A 40 1.31 26.13 2.10
N MET A 41 1.27 27.38 1.64
CA MET A 41 0.96 28.53 2.47
C MET A 41 -0.54 28.75 2.50
N ARG A 42 -1.08 29.05 3.68
CA ARG A 42 -2.45 29.50 3.88
C ARG A 42 -2.39 30.92 4.44
N PRO A 43 -3.08 31.90 3.84
CA PRO A 43 -3.17 33.23 4.42
C PRO A 43 -3.85 33.16 5.79
N ALA A 44 -3.34 33.95 6.73
CA ALA A 44 -3.87 34.11 8.08
C ALA A 44 -3.98 35.61 8.43
N PRO A 45 -4.77 35.99 9.45
CA PRO A 45 -4.95 37.39 9.83
C PRO A 45 -3.63 38.10 10.15
N GLN A 46 -3.62 39.43 10.04
CA GLN A 46 -2.47 40.29 10.36
C GLN A 46 -1.21 40.00 9.52
N GLY A 47 -1.38 39.68 8.23
CA GLY A 47 -0.26 39.43 7.30
C GLY A 47 0.52 38.13 7.58
N ARG A 48 -0.03 37.24 8.41
CA ARG A 48 0.62 35.97 8.77
C ARG A 48 0.33 34.90 7.72
N GLY A 49 1.21 33.90 7.64
CA GLY A 49 1.02 32.74 6.78
C GLY A 49 1.22 31.45 7.55
N TYR A 50 0.20 30.59 7.56
CA TYR A 50 0.28 29.27 8.19
C TYR A 50 0.68 28.19 7.18
N ARG A 51 1.46 27.22 7.65
CA ARG A 51 1.93 26.11 6.82
C ARG A 51 0.93 24.96 6.85
N ILE A 52 0.36 24.64 5.70
CA ILE A 52 -0.38 23.38 5.49
C ILE A 52 0.61 22.32 4.97
N ARG A 53 0.58 21.14 5.58
CA ARG A 53 1.31 19.95 5.13
C ARG A 53 0.33 19.02 4.41
N LYS A 54 0.54 18.78 3.11
CA LYS A 54 -0.18 17.75 2.33
C LYS A 54 0.68 16.48 2.36
N ARG A 55 0.30 15.53 3.20
CA ARG A 55 1.03 14.27 3.41
C ARG A 55 0.59 13.25 2.37
N SER A 56 1.56 12.58 1.75
CA SER A 56 1.34 11.37 0.96
C SER A 56 1.82 10.16 1.75
N ASN A 57 1.36 8.97 1.37
CA ASN A 57 1.74 7.71 2.01
C ASN A 57 2.18 6.69 0.96
N HIS A 58 3.00 5.72 1.38
CA HIS A 58 3.31 4.53 0.62
C HIS A 58 2.61 3.33 1.26
N VAL A 59 1.93 2.52 0.44
CA VAL A 59 1.24 1.31 0.90
C VAL A 59 1.95 0.11 0.30
N THR A 60 2.37 -0.82 1.15
CA THR A 60 3.06 -2.04 0.73
C THR A 60 2.28 -3.25 1.22
N ILE A 61 2.00 -4.18 0.30
CA ILE A 61 1.26 -5.42 0.57
C ILE A 61 2.13 -6.60 0.12
N PHE A 62 2.23 -7.61 0.98
CA PHE A 62 2.85 -8.89 0.68
C PHE A 62 1.77 -9.96 0.63
N VAL A 63 1.70 -10.68 -0.48
CA VAL A 63 0.84 -11.85 -0.68
C VAL A 63 1.70 -13.11 -0.70
N GLY A 64 1.22 -14.17 -0.05
CA GLY A 64 1.91 -15.46 0.04
C GLY A 64 0.93 -16.63 -0.03
N THR A 65 1.47 -17.81 -0.26
CA THR A 65 0.75 -19.09 -0.22
C THR A 65 0.88 -19.72 1.15
N LYS A 66 -0.14 -20.45 1.60
CA LYS A 66 -0.09 -21.18 2.87
C LYS A 66 0.75 -22.43 2.65
N GLU A 67 2.04 -22.35 2.96
CA GLU A 67 2.85 -23.56 3.10
C GLU A 67 2.38 -24.27 4.38
N GLU A 68 1.84 -25.48 4.24
CA GLU A 68 1.64 -26.38 5.37
C GLU A 68 3.03 -26.79 5.88
N THR A 69 3.55 -26.04 6.86
CA THR A 69 4.67 -26.53 7.67
C THR A 69 4.09 -27.63 8.57
N ASN A 70 4.22 -28.88 8.11
CA ASN A 70 4.03 -30.06 8.95
C ASN A 70 5.21 -30.14 9.93
N ASP A 71 5.01 -29.59 11.13
CA ASP A 71 5.76 -29.92 12.35
C ASP A 71 4.75 -30.24 13.47
#